data_AF-R2RGY4-F1
#
_entry.id   AF-R2RGY4-F1
#
_cell.length_a   1.000
_cell.length_b   1.000
_cell.length_c   1.000
_cell.angle_alpha   90.00
_cell.angle_beta   90.00
_cell.angle_gamma   90.00
#
_symmetry.space_group_name_H-M   'P 1'
#
loop_
_entity.id
_entity.type
_entity.pdbx_description
1 polymer ?
#
loop_
_entity_poly.entity_id
_entity_poly.type
_entity_poly.pdbx_seq_one_letter_code
_entity_poly.pdbx_strand_id
1 'polypeptide(L)'
;MLIKINKDICYVSFPAAIKQFFTGYFDFKGRTTRAGYWWVMVVFLILSLLSIPVLVYQFVSMTSMLLQGIDDEQALDYGTNNLMMLMMVALVIYLLIFFIPSMALFTRRCRDVGFRGRGVLVLWIVSLVSTIFASMGFFLYIFLIYFSYQSGADILFVYLNYIIGVFFFILTVLPSDFLTTKSKSKIVRFFFRVKM
;
A
#
# COMPACT_ATOMS: atom_id res chain seq x y z
N MET A 1 31.80 -8.00 1.75
CA MET A 1 31.75 -7.25 3.02
C MET A 1 30.47 -7.65 3.76
N LEU A 2 30.59 -8.51 4.78
CA LEU A 2 29.45 -9.05 5.53
C LEU A 2 29.04 -8.03 6.59
N ILE A 3 27.93 -7.32 6.37
CA ILE A 3 27.32 -6.52 7.43
C ILE A 3 26.71 -7.50 8.43
N LYS A 4 27.43 -7.74 9.54
CA LYS A 4 26.89 -8.33 10.76
C LYS A 4 25.79 -7.39 11.25
N ILE A 5 24.53 -7.71 10.99
CA ILE A 5 23.40 -7.07 11.67
C ILE A 5 23.43 -7.62 13.09
N ASN A 6 23.97 -6.81 14.00
CA ASN A 6 24.08 -7.13 15.42
C ASN A 6 22.69 -7.48 15.98
N LYS A 7 22.66 -8.58 16.71
CA LYS A 7 21.49 -9.22 17.31
C LYS A 7 21.24 -8.55 18.65
N ASP A 8 20.80 -7.29 18.64
CA ASP A 8 20.27 -6.62 19.82
C ASP A 8 19.00 -5.89 19.41
N ILE A 9 18.01 -5.89 20.29
CA ILE A 9 16.72 -5.21 20.12
C ILE A 9 16.99 -3.70 20.23
N CYS A 10 17.67 -3.15 19.23
CA CYS A 10 18.02 -1.74 19.20
C CYS A 10 16.79 -0.99 18.69
N TYR A 11 16.28 -0.09 19.52
CA TYR A 11 15.23 0.86 19.15
C TYR A 11 15.64 1.54 17.84
N VAL A 12 14.94 1.20 16.75
CA VAL A 12 15.21 1.83 15.45
C VAL A 12 14.62 3.24 15.54
N SER A 13 15.49 4.23 15.48
CA SER A 13 15.09 5.64 15.39
C SER A 13 14.48 5.94 14.03
N PHE A 14 13.62 6.94 13.96
CA PHE A 14 12.92 7.33 12.73
C PHE A 14 13.87 7.55 11.52
N PRO A 15 14.99 8.31 11.64
CA PRO A 15 15.91 8.49 10.51
C PRO A 15 16.63 7.19 10.10
N ALA A 16 16.93 6.32 11.08
CA ALA A 16 17.56 5.04 10.80
C ALA A 16 16.63 4.11 10.01
N ALA A 17 15.32 4.13 10.29
CA ALA A 17 14.32 3.36 9.55
C ALA A 17 14.24 3.81 8.09
N ILE A 18 14.21 5.13 7.84
CA ILE A 18 14.18 5.69 6.47
C ILE A 18 15.45 5.32 5.71
N LYS A 19 16.62 5.44 6.35
CA LYS A 19 17.88 5.01 5.73
C LYS A 19 17.83 3.54 5.35
N GLN A 20 17.38 2.66 6.26
CA GLN A 20 17.26 1.22 6.00
C GLN A 20 16.27 0.90 4.87
N PHE A 21 15.19 1.67 4.76
CA PHE A 21 14.20 1.54 3.68
C PHE A 21 14.86 1.75 2.32
N PHE A 22 15.56 2.86 2.13
CA PHE A 22 16.21 3.16 0.85
C PHE A 22 17.46 2.31 0.59
N THR A 23 18.30 2.02 1.59
CA THR A 23 19.44 1.11 1.40
C THR A 23 18.99 -0.31 1.06
N GLY A 24 17.82 -0.68 1.54
CA GLY A 24 17.19 -1.96 1.29
C GLY A 24 16.35 -2.00 0.02
N TYR A 25 16.53 -1.08 -0.94
CA TYR A 25 15.60 -0.90 -2.05
C TYR A 25 15.22 -2.20 -2.78
N PHE A 26 16.22 -3.04 -3.12
CA PHE A 26 16.04 -4.30 -3.85
C PHE A 26 16.27 -5.56 -3.00
N ASP A 27 16.46 -5.43 -1.69
CA ASP A 27 16.76 -6.59 -0.84
C ASP A 27 15.48 -7.24 -0.27
N PHE A 28 14.99 -8.30 -0.88
CA PHE A 28 13.81 -9.04 -0.38
C PHE A 28 14.15 -10.10 0.69
N LYS A 29 15.43 -10.25 1.05
CA LYS A 29 15.91 -11.32 1.93
C LYS A 29 16.32 -10.84 3.33
N GLY A 30 16.60 -9.55 3.48
CA GLY A 30 16.93 -8.91 4.75
C GLY A 30 15.85 -9.05 5.83
N ARG A 31 16.15 -8.51 7.00
CA ARG A 31 15.23 -8.44 8.15
C ARG A 31 14.85 -6.99 8.45
N THR A 32 13.70 -6.80 9.06
CA THR A 32 13.18 -5.49 9.45
C THR A 32 12.49 -5.61 10.82
N THR A 33 12.87 -4.73 11.74
CA THR A 33 12.22 -4.64 13.04
C THR A 33 10.79 -4.11 12.90
N ARG A 34 9.91 -4.40 13.86
CA ARG A 34 8.53 -3.86 13.85
C ARG A 34 8.54 -2.34 13.84
N ALA A 35 9.31 -1.72 14.73
CA ALA A 35 9.47 -0.26 14.77
C ALA A 35 9.98 0.30 13.45
N GLY A 36 10.96 -0.34 12.81
CA GLY A 36 11.47 0.08 11.50
C GLY A 36 10.41 0.07 10.40
N TYR A 37 9.56 -0.96 10.36
CA TYR A 37 8.43 -1.00 9.43
C TYR A 37 7.44 0.15 9.68
N TRP A 38 7.01 0.31 10.93
CA TRP A 38 6.00 1.31 11.29
C TRP A 38 6.48 2.75 11.15
N TRP A 39 7.76 3.03 11.38
CA TRP A 39 8.32 4.36 11.10
C TRP A 39 8.20 4.74 9.62
N VAL A 40 8.43 3.79 8.71
CA VAL A 40 8.24 4.04 7.27
C VAL A 40 6.75 4.24 6.96
N MET A 41 5.85 3.50 7.61
CA MET A 41 4.41 3.71 7.46
C MET A 41 3.97 5.09 7.94
N VAL A 42 4.57 5.62 9.01
CA VAL A 42 4.35 7.00 9.46
C VAL A 42 4.80 8.00 8.40
N VAL A 43 5.93 7.77 7.71
CA VAL A 43 6.34 8.63 6.57
C VAL A 43 5.29 8.61 5.48
N PHE A 44 4.80 7.43 5.08
CA PHE A 44 3.75 7.32 4.07
C PHE A 44 2.45 8.01 4.51
N LEU A 45 2.10 7.93 5.79
CA LEU A 45 0.96 8.64 6.35
C LEU A 45 1.16 10.16 6.32
N ILE A 46 2.35 10.67 6.65
CA ILE A 46 2.64 12.11 6.54
C ILE A 46 2.55 12.55 5.07
N LEU A 47 3.15 11.79 4.14
CA LEU A 47 3.09 12.09 2.71
C LEU A 47 1.66 12.10 2.17
N SER A 48 0.79 11.18 2.64
CA SER A 48 -0.62 11.19 2.23
C SER A 48 -1.37 12.39 2.81
N LEU A 49 -1.12 12.76 4.07
CA LEU A 49 -1.73 13.96 4.68
C LEU A 49 -1.32 15.26 3.98
N LEU A 50 -0.10 15.34 3.44
CA LEU A 50 0.36 16.51 2.68
C LEU A 50 -0.43 16.75 1.39
N SER A 51 -1.14 15.75 0.86
CA SER A 51 -2.01 15.93 -0.30
C SER A 51 -3.34 16.63 0.02
N ILE A 52 -3.77 16.62 1.29
CA ILE A 52 -5.08 17.13 1.72
C ILE A 52 -5.25 18.64 1.43
N PRO A 53 -4.30 19.54 1.76
CA PRO A 53 -4.48 20.97 1.51
C PRO A 53 -4.69 21.29 0.02
N VAL A 54 -4.02 20.55 -0.86
CA VAL A 54 -4.14 20.71 -2.32
C VAL A 54 -5.55 20.32 -2.78
N LEU A 55 -6.08 19.20 -2.27
CA LEU A 55 -7.44 18.75 -2.56
C LEU A 55 -8.50 19.72 -2.01
N VAL A 56 -8.30 20.25 -0.80
CA VAL A 56 -9.20 21.22 -0.18
C VAL A 56 -9.21 22.53 -0.96
N TYR A 57 -8.04 23.06 -1.34
CA TYR A 57 -7.93 24.25 -2.15
C TYR A 57 -8.70 24.11 -3.47
N GLN A 58 -8.53 22.97 -4.15
CA GLN A 58 -9.22 22.67 -5.40
C GLN A 58 -10.73 22.64 -5.23
N PHE A 59 -11.21 21.95 -4.20
CA PHE A 59 -12.63 21.85 -3.91
C PHE A 59 -13.24 23.24 -3.64
N VAL A 60 -12.58 24.06 -2.81
CA VAL A 60 -13.02 25.44 -2.52
C VAL A 60 -13.02 26.28 -3.80
N SER A 61 -11.96 26.22 -4.61
CA SER A 61 -11.88 26.97 -5.88
C SER A 61 -13.02 26.61 -6.82
N MET A 62 -13.28 25.32 -7.03
CA MET A 62 -14.39 24.85 -7.86
C MET A 62 -15.74 25.35 -7.35
N THR A 63 -16.00 25.22 -6.03
CA THR A 63 -17.25 25.73 -5.45
C THR A 63 -17.39 27.24 -5.58
N SER A 64 -16.30 28.01 -5.49
CA SER A 64 -16.34 29.46 -5.62
C SER A 64 -16.70 29.92 -7.05
N MET A 65 -16.23 29.20 -8.07
CA MET A 65 -16.56 29.48 -9.47
C MET A 65 -18.04 29.19 -9.76
N LEU A 66 -18.56 28.07 -9.26
CA LEU A 66 -19.97 27.72 -9.36
C LEU A 66 -20.87 28.77 -8.68
N LEU A 67 -20.48 29.26 -7.50
CA LEU A 67 -21.23 30.31 -6.79
C LEU A 67 -21.21 31.67 -7.52
N GLN A 68 -20.20 31.94 -8.34
CA GLN A 68 -20.12 33.15 -9.16
C GLN A 68 -20.90 33.05 -10.48
N GLY A 69 -21.57 31.92 -10.75
CA GLY A 69 -22.34 31.70 -11.97
C GLY A 69 -21.48 31.51 -13.21
N ILE A 70 -20.22 31.09 -13.06
CA ILE A 70 -19.39 30.62 -14.17
C ILE A 70 -20.00 29.32 -14.70
N ASP A 71 -19.99 29.14 -16.03
CA ASP A 71 -20.50 27.92 -16.68
C ASP A 71 -19.98 26.65 -15.99
N ASP A 72 -20.89 25.72 -15.72
CA ASP A 72 -20.61 24.46 -15.02
C ASP A 72 -19.47 23.68 -15.69
N GLU A 73 -19.40 23.73 -17.03
CA GLU A 73 -18.36 23.08 -17.82
C GLU A 73 -16.96 23.69 -17.55
N GLN A 74 -16.87 25.01 -17.46
CA GLN A 74 -15.60 25.70 -17.18
C GLN A 74 -15.17 25.51 -15.72
N ALA A 75 -16.11 25.51 -14.78
CA ALA A 75 -15.83 25.22 -13.38
C ALA A 75 -15.34 23.78 -13.19
N LEU A 76 -15.93 22.82 -13.92
CA LEU A 76 -15.50 21.43 -13.92
C LEU A 76 -14.12 21.27 -14.57
N ASP A 77 -13.88 21.92 -15.71
CA ASP A 77 -12.60 21.88 -16.43
C ASP A 77 -11.44 22.37 -15.55
N TYR A 78 -11.64 23.49 -14.86
CA TYR A 78 -10.70 24.01 -13.86
C TYR A 78 -10.55 23.05 -12.68
N GLY A 79 -11.67 22.46 -12.25
CA GLY A 79 -11.80 21.43 -11.24
C GLY A 79 -10.92 20.20 -11.50
N THR A 80 -10.85 19.77 -12.76
CA THR A 80 -10.25 18.49 -13.15
C THR A 80 -8.87 18.62 -13.82
N ASN A 81 -8.65 19.52 -14.78
CA ASN A 81 -7.55 19.33 -15.72
C ASN A 81 -6.15 19.66 -15.19
N ASN A 82 -5.97 20.81 -14.55
CA ASN A 82 -4.64 21.24 -14.09
C ASN A 82 -4.12 20.39 -12.93
N LEU A 83 -4.99 20.03 -11.99
CA LEU A 83 -4.60 19.24 -10.82
C LEU A 83 -4.49 17.75 -11.14
N MET A 84 -5.38 17.20 -11.98
CA MET A 84 -5.29 15.79 -12.37
C MET A 84 -3.96 15.50 -13.08
N MET A 85 -3.50 16.40 -13.95
CA MET A 85 -2.17 16.27 -14.57
C MET A 85 -1.05 16.26 -13.50
N LEU A 86 -1.07 17.20 -12.56
CA LEU A 86 -0.08 17.27 -11.48
C LEU A 86 -0.09 16.01 -10.60
N MET A 87 -1.28 15.53 -10.22
CA MET A 87 -1.45 14.32 -9.42
C MET A 87 -1.00 13.07 -10.17
N MET A 88 -1.26 12.98 -11.47
CA MET A 88 -0.79 11.87 -12.31
C MET A 88 0.74 11.85 -12.39
N VAL A 89 1.39 13.00 -12.60
CA VAL A 89 2.85 13.10 -12.58
C VAL A 89 3.41 12.72 -11.21
N ALA A 90 2.84 13.26 -10.13
CA ALA A 90 3.25 12.93 -8.76
C ALA A 90 3.08 11.43 -8.46
N LEU A 91 1.99 10.80 -8.92
CA LEU A 91 1.74 9.37 -8.79
C LEU A 91 2.80 8.55 -9.53
N VAL A 92 3.15 8.91 -10.76
CA VAL A 92 4.20 8.23 -11.53
C VAL A 92 5.53 8.30 -10.80
N ILE A 93 5.92 9.48 -10.30
CA ILE A 93 7.15 9.66 -9.52
C ILE A 93 7.10 8.81 -8.25
N TYR A 94 5.96 8.81 -7.54
CA TYR A 94 5.77 8.02 -6.32
C TYR A 94 5.93 6.52 -6.61
N LEU A 95 5.32 6.01 -7.68
CA LEU A 95 5.45 4.62 -8.08
C LEU A 95 6.89 4.27 -8.44
N LEU A 96 7.59 5.12 -9.19
CA LEU A 96 8.97 4.84 -9.58
C LEU A 96 9.93 4.77 -8.37
N ILE A 97 9.74 5.63 -7.36
CA ILE A 97 10.65 5.74 -6.22
C ILE A 97 10.25 4.81 -5.07
N PHE A 98 8.97 4.68 -4.75
CA PHE A 98 8.51 4.02 -3.51
C PHE A 98 7.92 2.63 -3.73
N PHE A 99 7.53 2.27 -4.96
CA PHE A 99 6.85 1.00 -5.22
C PHE A 99 7.74 -0.20 -4.86
N ILE A 100 8.92 -0.30 -5.45
CA ILE A 100 9.84 -1.42 -5.22
C ILE A 100 10.27 -1.53 -3.75
N PRO A 101 10.75 -0.45 -3.07
CA PRO A 101 11.20 -0.57 -1.69
C PRO A 101 10.05 -0.85 -0.71
N SER A 102 8.82 -0.39 -0.98
CA SER A 102 7.65 -0.73 -0.16
C SER A 102 7.30 -2.22 -0.28
N MET A 103 7.34 -2.78 -1.49
CA MET A 103 7.17 -4.22 -1.73
C MET A 103 8.24 -5.04 -1.00
N ALA A 104 9.50 -4.59 -1.05
CA ALA A 104 10.61 -5.24 -0.37
C ALA A 104 10.44 -5.20 1.16
N LEU A 105 10.11 -4.04 1.72
CA LEU A 105 9.90 -3.84 3.15
C LEU A 105 8.78 -4.73 3.69
N PHE A 106 7.62 -4.76 3.03
CA PHE A 106 6.51 -5.62 3.41
C PHE A 106 6.89 -7.10 3.35
N THR A 107 7.58 -7.50 2.29
CA THR A 107 8.05 -8.89 2.13
C THR A 107 8.99 -9.31 3.26
N ARG A 108 9.90 -8.44 3.70
CA ARG A 108 10.74 -8.70 4.87
C ARG A 108 9.92 -8.85 6.14
N ARG A 109 8.95 -7.95 6.37
CA ARG A 109 8.09 -8.01 7.56
C ARG A 109 7.29 -9.32 7.62
N CYS A 110 6.66 -9.74 6.53
CA CYS A 110 5.95 -11.03 6.49
C CYS A 110 6.90 -12.21 6.74
N ARG A 111 8.11 -12.17 6.16
CA ARG A 111 9.12 -13.20 6.38
C ARG A 111 9.63 -13.26 7.82
N ASP A 112 9.72 -12.11 8.49
CA ASP A 112 10.12 -12.00 9.88
C ASP A 112 9.05 -12.49 10.84
N VAL A 113 7.76 -12.41 10.47
CA VAL A 113 6.66 -13.01 11.25
C VAL A 113 6.69 -14.54 11.17
N GLY A 114 7.26 -15.11 10.11
CA GLY A 114 7.41 -16.55 9.94
C GLY A 114 7.03 -17.09 8.56
N PHE A 115 6.59 -16.24 7.62
CA PHE A 115 6.31 -16.70 6.26
C PHE A 115 7.59 -17.06 5.49
N ARG A 116 7.46 -18.00 4.55
CA ARG A 116 8.45 -18.25 3.50
C ARG A 116 8.20 -17.32 2.33
N GLY A 117 9.25 -17.02 1.57
CA GLY A 117 9.16 -16.14 0.38
C GLY A 117 8.07 -16.58 -0.61
N ARG A 118 7.89 -17.89 -0.83
CA ARG A 118 6.83 -18.43 -1.69
C ARG A 118 5.43 -18.09 -1.19
N GLY A 119 5.18 -18.22 0.12
CA GLY A 119 3.90 -17.86 0.71
C GLY A 119 3.59 -16.37 0.57
N VAL A 120 4.60 -15.51 0.76
CA VAL A 120 4.45 -14.06 0.56
C VAL A 120 4.13 -13.71 -0.91
N LEU A 121 4.75 -14.39 -1.87
CA LEU A 121 4.42 -14.20 -3.29
C LEU A 121 2.97 -14.55 -3.62
N VAL A 122 2.43 -15.63 -3.05
CA VAL A 122 1.01 -15.98 -3.23
C VAL A 122 0.11 -14.87 -2.66
N LEU A 123 0.42 -14.36 -1.46
CA LEU A 123 -0.34 -13.25 -0.87
C LEU A 123 -0.32 -12.00 -1.74
N TRP A 124 0.83 -11.66 -2.33
CA TRP A 124 0.93 -10.54 -3.28
C TRP A 124 0.05 -10.74 -4.51
N ILE A 125 0.08 -11.92 -5.12
CA ILE A 125 -0.73 -12.21 -6.31
C ILE A 125 -2.22 -12.11 -5.99
N VAL A 126 -2.66 -12.71 -4.87
CA VAL A 126 -4.07 -12.67 -4.45
C VAL A 126 -4.51 -11.22 -4.21
N SER A 127 -3.70 -10.43 -3.52
CA SER A 127 -4.00 -9.01 -3.29
C SER A 127 -4.05 -8.21 -4.59
N LEU A 128 -3.08 -8.40 -5.49
CA LEU A 128 -3.03 -7.70 -6.78
C LEU A 128 -4.26 -8.01 -7.64
N VAL A 129 -4.61 -9.30 -7.76
CA VAL A 129 -5.79 -9.74 -8.53
C VAL A 129 -7.05 -9.12 -7.93
N SER A 130 -7.24 -9.20 -6.61
CA SER A 130 -8.40 -8.60 -5.94
C SER A 130 -8.49 -7.09 -6.16
N THR A 131 -7.36 -6.37 -6.15
CA THR A 131 -7.32 -4.93 -6.39
C THR A 131 -7.67 -4.57 -7.83
N ILE A 132 -7.20 -5.34 -8.82
CA ILE A 132 -7.55 -5.10 -10.24
C ILE A 132 -9.05 -5.31 -10.46
N PHE A 133 -9.63 -6.40 -9.95
CA PHE A 133 -11.07 -6.62 -10.10
C PHE A 133 -11.90 -5.54 -9.41
N ALA A 134 -11.52 -5.12 -8.20
CA ALA A 134 -12.19 -4.05 -7.49
C ALA A 134 -12.10 -2.69 -8.22
N SER A 135 -10.93 -2.36 -8.79
CA SER A 135 -10.77 -1.11 -9.54
C SER A 135 -11.51 -1.13 -10.88
N MET A 136 -11.48 -2.24 -11.60
CA MET A 136 -12.26 -2.42 -12.83
C MET A 136 -13.76 -2.24 -12.58
N GLY A 137 -14.29 -2.81 -11.48
CA GLY A 137 -15.68 -2.61 -11.08
C GLY A 137 -15.98 -1.14 -10.77
N PHE A 138 -15.11 -0.45 -10.05
CA PHE A 138 -15.27 0.99 -9.78
C PHE A 138 -15.32 1.85 -11.06
N PHE A 139 -14.41 1.61 -12.01
CA PHE A 139 -14.40 2.32 -13.29
C PHE A 139 -15.65 2.02 -14.13
N LEU A 140 -16.05 0.75 -14.18
CA LEU A 140 -17.29 0.33 -14.85
C LEU A 140 -18.51 0.98 -14.20
N TYR A 141 -18.57 1.05 -12.88
CA TYR A 141 -19.65 1.71 -12.15
C TYR A 141 -19.77 3.20 -12.51
N ILE A 142 -18.66 3.95 -12.55
CA ILE A 142 -18.66 5.35 -13.00
C ILE A 142 -19.16 5.47 -14.45
N PHE A 143 -18.65 4.61 -15.34
CA PHE A 143 -19.08 4.57 -16.74
C PHE A 143 -20.57 4.28 -16.87
N LEU A 144 -21.09 3.31 -16.12
CA LEU A 144 -22.50 2.92 -16.19
C LEU A 144 -23.43 3.95 -15.54
N ILE A 145 -23.02 4.67 -14.48
CA ILE A 145 -23.77 5.84 -13.97
C ILE A 145 -23.93 6.89 -15.06
N TYR A 146 -22.85 7.18 -15.80
CA TYR A 146 -22.90 8.11 -16.92
C TYR A 146 -23.93 7.66 -17.99
N PHE A 147 -24.08 6.35 -18.21
CA PHE A 147 -25.07 5.76 -19.12
C PHE A 147 -26.40 5.36 -18.45
N SER A 148 -26.66 5.75 -17.20
CA SER A 148 -27.88 5.42 -16.43
C SER A 148 -28.18 3.92 -16.29
N TYR A 149 -27.15 3.07 -16.25
CA TYR A 149 -27.28 1.63 -16.04
C TYR A 149 -26.80 1.23 -14.64
N GLN A 150 -27.66 0.62 -13.83
CA GLN A 150 -27.30 0.23 -12.47
C GLN A 150 -26.85 -1.24 -12.44
N SER A 151 -25.53 -1.47 -12.34
CA SER A 151 -24.97 -2.81 -12.09
C SER A 151 -24.66 -3.01 -10.61
N GLY A 152 -24.98 -4.19 -10.08
CA GLY A 152 -24.75 -4.57 -8.67
C GLY A 152 -23.56 -5.52 -8.44
N ALA A 153 -22.69 -5.73 -9.43
CA ALA A 153 -21.71 -6.82 -9.41
C ALA A 153 -20.41 -6.57 -8.59
N ASP A 154 -20.15 -5.34 -8.14
CA ASP A 154 -18.78 -4.93 -7.75
C ASP A 154 -18.49 -4.92 -6.24
N ILE A 155 -19.52 -5.11 -5.41
CA ILE A 155 -19.40 -4.94 -3.95
C ILE A 155 -18.55 -6.04 -3.29
N LEU A 156 -18.57 -7.26 -3.82
CA LEU A 156 -17.87 -8.41 -3.24
C LEU A 156 -16.35 -8.21 -3.26
N PHE A 157 -15.78 -7.78 -4.38
CA PHE A 157 -14.33 -7.58 -4.51
C PHE A 157 -13.82 -6.42 -3.66
N VAL A 158 -14.65 -5.39 -3.45
CA VAL A 158 -14.36 -4.30 -2.51
C VAL A 158 -14.26 -4.84 -1.09
N TYR A 159 -15.24 -5.61 -0.62
CA TYR A 159 -15.19 -6.24 0.71
C TYR A 159 -14.03 -7.23 0.85
N LEU A 160 -13.74 -8.03 -0.17
CA LEU A 160 -12.59 -8.93 -0.18
C LEU A 160 -11.27 -8.16 -0.05
N ASN A 161 -11.14 -7.03 -0.74
CA ASN A 161 -9.96 -6.17 -0.66
C ASN A 161 -9.75 -5.65 0.77
N TYR A 162 -10.83 -5.19 1.43
CA TYR A 162 -10.77 -4.77 2.83
C TYR A 162 -10.36 -5.92 3.77
N ILE A 163 -10.90 -7.12 3.58
CA ILE A 163 -10.51 -8.30 4.38
C ILE A 163 -9.02 -8.61 4.21
N ILE A 164 -8.51 -8.60 2.98
CA ILE A 164 -7.09 -8.79 2.68
C ILE A 164 -6.24 -7.68 3.33
N GLY A 165 -6.70 -6.43 3.26
CA GLY A 165 -6.03 -5.29 3.88
C GLY A 165 -5.92 -5.43 5.41
N VAL A 166 -7.00 -5.82 6.08
CA VAL A 166 -7.01 -6.11 7.51
C VAL A 166 -6.06 -7.27 7.84
N PHE A 167 -6.08 -8.34 7.05
CA PHE A 167 -5.17 -9.46 7.21
C PHE A 167 -3.69 -9.02 7.12
N PHE A 168 -3.33 -8.21 6.12
CA PHE A 168 -1.97 -7.68 5.97
C PHE A 168 -1.58 -6.75 7.11
N PHE A 169 -2.49 -5.88 7.55
CA PHE A 169 -2.27 -5.04 8.71
C PHE A 169 -1.93 -5.87 9.95
N ILE A 170 -2.71 -6.92 10.23
CA ILE A 170 -2.45 -7.85 11.35
C ILE A 170 -1.05 -8.47 11.22
N LEU A 171 -0.67 -8.95 10.03
CA LEU A 171 0.67 -9.50 9.80
C LEU A 171 1.79 -8.50 10.17
N THR A 172 1.60 -7.21 9.90
CA THR A 172 2.63 -6.21 10.17
C THR A 172 2.79 -5.85 11.65
N VAL A 173 1.74 -6.07 12.46
CA VAL A 173 1.76 -5.86 13.91
C VAL A 173 2.36 -7.07 14.64
N LEU A 174 2.19 -8.27 14.09
CA LEU A 174 2.58 -9.53 14.74
C LEU A 174 4.06 -9.56 15.15
N PRO A 175 4.38 -10.16 16.32
CA PRO A 175 5.76 -10.42 16.73
C PRO A 175 6.53 -11.24 15.70
N SER A 176 7.85 -11.09 15.70
CA SER A 176 8.72 -11.91 14.86
C SER A 176 8.65 -13.39 15.28
N ASP A 177 8.75 -14.29 14.30
CA ASP A 177 8.68 -15.74 14.42
C ASP A 177 7.39 -16.31 15.05
N PHE A 178 6.32 -15.50 15.14
CA PHE A 178 5.02 -15.91 15.68
C PHE A 178 4.36 -17.02 14.86
N LEU A 179 4.41 -16.93 13.53
CA LEU A 179 3.77 -17.90 12.61
C LEU A 179 4.72 -19.04 12.21
N THR A 180 5.69 -19.38 13.07
CA THR A 180 6.56 -20.53 12.82
C THR A 180 5.86 -21.83 13.18
N THR A 181 6.07 -22.87 12.36
CA THR A 181 5.41 -24.17 12.54
C THR A 181 6.38 -25.23 13.02
N LYS A 182 5.90 -26.17 13.85
CA LYS A 182 6.57 -27.45 14.14
C LYS A 182 6.04 -28.60 13.26
N SER A 183 5.00 -28.34 12.46
CA SER A 183 4.33 -29.38 11.68
C SER A 183 5.20 -29.91 10.52
N LYS A 184 5.04 -31.20 10.23
CA LYS A 184 5.74 -31.89 9.13
C LYS A 184 4.99 -31.82 7.80
N SER A 185 3.77 -31.29 7.75
CA SER A 185 2.95 -31.28 6.54
C SER A 185 3.55 -30.37 5.44
N LYS A 186 3.47 -30.82 4.18
CA LYS A 186 4.04 -30.12 3.02
C LYS A 186 3.39 -28.74 2.80
N ILE A 187 2.07 -28.63 2.99
CA ILE A 187 1.29 -27.40 2.79
C ILE A 187 1.68 -26.33 3.81
N VAL A 188 1.74 -26.68 5.10
CA VAL A 188 2.10 -25.71 6.14
C VAL A 188 3.54 -25.25 5.96
N ARG A 189 4.44 -26.15 5.54
CA ARG A 189 5.83 -25.81 5.18
C ARG A 189 5.95 -25.04 3.86
N PHE A 190 4.91 -24.97 3.03
CA PHE A 190 4.95 -24.11 1.85
C PHE A 190 4.84 -22.63 2.26
N PHE A 191 3.89 -22.32 3.15
CA PHE A 191 3.63 -20.97 3.62
C PHE A 191 4.54 -20.54 4.78
N PHE A 192 4.80 -21.43 5.74
CA PHE A 192 5.45 -21.08 7.00
C PHE A 192 6.86 -21.68 7.15
N ARG A 193 7.71 -20.98 7.87
CA ARG A 193 9.06 -21.42 8.25
C ARG A 193 8.96 -22.42 9.41
N VAL A 194 9.83 -23.42 9.37
CA VAL A 194 9.93 -24.40 10.46
C VAL A 194 10.70 -23.74 11.61
N LYS A 195 10.17 -23.84 12.83
CA LYS A 195 10.88 -23.41 14.03
C LYS A 195 12.02 -24.39 14.27
N MET A 196 13.27 -23.91 14.13
CA MET A 196 14.46 -24.67 14.53
C MET A 196 14.50 -24.78 16.05
#